data_AF-A0A4V1ZJF5-F1
#
_entry.id   AF-A0A4V1ZJF5-F1
#
_cell.length_a   1.000
_cell.length_b   1.000
_cell.length_c   1.000
_cell.angle_alpha   90.00
_cell.angle_beta   90.00
_cell.angle_gamma   90.00
#
_symmetry.space_group_name_H-M   'P 1'
#
loop_
_entity.id
_entity.type
_entity.pdbx_description
1 polymer ?
#
loop_
_entity_poly.entity_id
_entity_poly.type
_entity_poly.pdbx_seq_one_letter_code
_entity_poly.pdbx_strand_id
1 'polypeptide(L)'
;MLLFVLFALFPALRDSVVAMAPLARIQLQRFLAFLATRARVFLMLFLAVSTVIGTASAAEGLEAKRVAQNKTNLAKMSPTVRAKVAAVISDDEANGYKPIIDNAVWRSKAEQYALYKKGYSKVTFSFHNASTPSGQADSLAADITDQRYGWTGLAPKRFWMVQARSARVHGLYSGAHFGLSSENKRKLDAALDARNFAYSGPLGWDVAHVEPTGITLGQAKAGKRPYSQ
;
A
#
# COMPACT_ATOMS: atom_id res chain seq x y z
N MET A 1 14.60 -14.73 45.10
CA MET A 1 15.23 -13.93 44.03
C MET A 1 15.14 -12.41 44.24
N LEU A 2 13.96 -11.80 44.49
CA LEU A 2 13.85 -10.33 44.56
C LEU A 2 14.66 -9.67 45.69
N LEU A 3 14.69 -10.28 46.89
CA LEU A 3 15.52 -9.83 48.03
C LEU A 3 17.02 -9.90 47.73
N PHE A 4 17.46 -10.89 46.94
CA PHE A 4 18.86 -11.00 46.53
C PHE A 4 19.26 -9.86 45.59
N VAL A 5 18.37 -9.46 44.67
CA VAL A 5 18.59 -8.31 43.78
C VAL A 5 18.60 -7.00 44.57
N LEU A 6 17.70 -6.85 45.55
CA LEU A 6 17.64 -5.69 46.43
C LEU A 6 18.89 -5.56 47.32
N PHE A 7 19.41 -6.66 47.85
CA PHE A 7 20.65 -6.65 48.64
C PHE A 7 21.90 -6.44 47.78
N ALA A 8 21.88 -6.85 46.51
CA ALA A 8 22.94 -6.52 45.57
C ALA A 8 22.98 -5.01 45.24
N LEU A 9 21.80 -4.37 45.14
CA LEU A 9 21.70 -2.93 44.86
C LEU A 9 21.86 -2.07 46.12
N PHE A 10 21.51 -2.60 47.30
CA PHE A 10 21.52 -1.87 48.57
C PHE A 10 22.02 -2.76 49.73
N PRO A 11 23.35 -2.92 49.90
CA PRO A 11 23.93 -3.84 50.87
C PRO A 11 23.55 -3.54 52.32
N ALA A 12 23.40 -2.26 52.68
CA ALA A 12 23.04 -1.81 54.04
C ALA A 12 21.63 -2.28 54.49
N LEU A 13 20.74 -2.62 53.56
CA LEU A 13 19.42 -3.16 53.90
C LEU A 13 19.49 -4.63 54.34
N ARG A 14 20.58 -5.34 54.03
CA ARG A 14 20.73 -6.77 54.34
C ARG A 14 20.72 -7.02 55.83
N ASP A 15 21.55 -6.30 56.57
CA ASP A 15 21.72 -6.53 58.01
C ASP A 15 20.47 -6.13 58.80
N SER A 16 19.80 -5.06 58.35
CA SER A 16 18.52 -4.61 58.92
C SER A 16 17.41 -5.65 58.75
N VAL A 17 17.35 -6.36 57.60
CA VAL A 17 16.34 -7.41 57.36
C VAL A 17 16.70 -8.72 58.07
N VAL A 18 18.00 -8.98 58.28
CA VAL A 18 18.49 -10.14 59.04
C VAL A 18 18.17 -10.01 60.54
N ALA A 19 18.19 -8.80 61.08
CA ALA A 19 17.86 -8.52 62.48
C ALA A 19 16.35 -8.53 62.80
N MET A 20 15.46 -8.56 61.81
CA MET A 20 14.01 -8.54 62.02
C MET A 20 13.46 -9.84 62.63
N ALA A 21 12.46 -9.69 63.51
CA ALA A 21 11.68 -10.81 64.01
C ALA A 21 11.01 -11.61 62.87
N PRO A 22 10.83 -12.94 63.00
CA PRO A 22 10.35 -13.80 61.90
C PRO A 22 9.04 -13.33 61.26
N LEU A 23 8.08 -12.88 62.08
CA LEU A 23 6.79 -12.39 61.59
C LEU A 23 6.92 -11.12 60.75
N ALA A 24 7.78 -10.18 61.17
CA ALA A 24 8.04 -8.94 60.43
C ALA A 24 8.71 -9.23 59.07
N ARG A 25 9.61 -10.22 59.02
CA ARG A 25 10.26 -10.64 57.77
C ARG A 25 9.26 -11.25 56.78
N ILE A 26 8.31 -12.06 57.25
CA ILE A 26 7.25 -12.63 56.41
C ILE A 26 6.32 -11.53 55.85
N GLN A 27 5.95 -10.55 56.67
CA GLN A 27 5.12 -9.42 56.22
C GLN A 27 5.86 -8.56 55.17
N LEU A 28 7.15 -8.29 55.38
CA LEU A 28 7.98 -7.58 54.40
C LEU A 28 8.11 -8.36 53.08
N GLN A 29 8.30 -9.67 53.14
CA GLN A 29 8.34 -10.53 51.94
C GLN A 29 7.03 -10.49 51.15
N ARG A 30 5.88 -10.55 51.85
CA ARG A 30 4.55 -10.44 51.22
C ARG A 30 4.32 -9.07 50.58
N PHE A 31 4.71 -8.00 51.27
CA PHE A 31 4.63 -6.63 50.75
C PHE A 31 5.51 -6.44 49.50
N LEU A 32 6.75 -6.94 49.52
CA LEU A 32 7.65 -6.88 48.37
C LEU A 32 7.15 -7.73 47.19
N ALA A 33 6.55 -8.90 47.46
CA ALA A 33 5.93 -9.72 46.41
C ALA A 33 4.71 -9.03 45.78
N PHE A 34 3.90 -8.34 46.59
CA PHE A 34 2.78 -7.52 46.11
C PHE A 34 3.26 -6.35 45.24
N LEU A 35 4.29 -5.61 45.68
CA LEU A 35 4.90 -4.53 44.90
C LEU A 35 5.51 -5.03 43.59
N ALA A 36 6.23 -6.16 43.62
CA ALA A 36 6.81 -6.75 42.42
C ALA A 36 5.75 -7.21 41.41
N THR A 37 4.63 -7.74 41.90
CA THR A 37 3.49 -8.13 41.06
C THR A 37 2.88 -6.89 40.40
N ARG A 38 2.65 -5.81 41.15
CA ARG A 38 2.15 -4.55 40.60
C ARG A 38 3.13 -3.92 39.62
N ALA A 39 4.42 -3.87 39.94
CA ALA A 39 5.46 -3.35 39.06
C ALA A 39 5.55 -4.13 37.74
N ARG A 40 5.37 -5.47 37.77
CA ARG A 40 5.28 -6.29 36.55
C ARG A 40 4.06 -5.95 35.70
N VAL A 41 2.89 -5.76 36.32
CA VAL A 41 1.68 -5.35 35.60
C VAL A 41 1.86 -3.96 34.97
N PHE A 42 2.44 -3.00 35.70
CA PHE A 42 2.75 -1.67 35.15
C PHE A 42 3.78 -1.73 34.03
N LEU A 43 4.83 -2.55 34.14
CA LEU A 43 5.83 -2.72 33.09
C LEU A 43 5.23 -3.38 31.84
N MET A 44 4.41 -4.42 31.99
CA MET A 44 3.71 -5.06 30.86
C MET A 44 2.74 -4.09 30.19
N LEU A 45 2.00 -3.30 30.96
CA LEU A 45 1.10 -2.26 30.44
C LEU A 45 1.89 -1.17 29.72
N PHE A 46 3.01 -0.71 30.29
CA PHE A 46 3.88 0.28 29.67
C PHE A 46 4.50 -0.22 28.36
N LEU A 47 4.96 -1.47 28.31
CA LEU A 47 5.48 -2.09 27.10
C LEU A 47 4.39 -2.23 26.03
N ALA A 48 3.20 -2.71 26.40
CA ALA A 48 2.07 -2.81 25.48
C ALA A 48 1.66 -1.44 24.92
N VAL A 49 1.56 -0.41 25.76
CA VAL A 49 1.25 0.96 25.35
C VAL A 49 2.36 1.53 24.44
N SER A 50 3.63 1.30 24.77
CA SER A 50 4.77 1.76 23.95
C SER A 50 4.78 1.10 22.56
N THR A 51 4.47 -0.20 22.46
CA THR A 51 4.34 -0.89 21.18
C THR A 51 3.18 -0.36 20.34
N VAL A 52 2.02 -0.08 20.96
CA VAL A 52 0.86 0.50 20.26
C VAL A 52 1.17 1.92 19.76
N ILE A 53 1.81 2.77 20.55
CA ILE A 53 2.16 4.14 20.15
C ILE A 53 3.20 4.12 19.01
N GLY A 54 4.25 3.30 19.12
CA GLY A 54 5.29 3.20 18.09
C GLY A 54 4.76 2.69 16.74
N THR A 55 3.85 1.71 16.75
CA THR A 55 3.25 1.17 15.53
C THR A 55 2.29 2.16 14.85
N ALA A 56 1.53 2.93 15.63
CA ALA A 56 0.66 3.99 15.10
C ALA A 56 1.47 5.09 14.39
N SER A 57 2.56 5.55 15.01
CA SER A 57 3.45 6.57 14.42
C SER A 57 4.12 6.11 13.12
N ALA A 58 4.56 4.85 13.07
CA ALA A 58 5.13 4.28 11.85
C ALA A 58 4.07 4.14 10.73
N ALA A 59 2.85 3.73 11.06
CA ALA A 59 1.74 3.63 10.11
C ALA A 59 1.33 4.99 9.55
N GLU A 60 1.27 6.03 10.39
CA GLU A 60 0.98 7.40 9.97
C GLU A 60 2.04 7.93 8.97
N GLY A 61 3.32 7.66 9.25
CA GLY A 61 4.41 8.04 8.35
C GLY A 61 4.35 7.34 6.98
N LEU A 62 3.88 6.10 6.92
CA LEU A 62 3.70 5.36 5.66
C LEU A 62 2.51 5.89 4.85
N GLU A 63 1.41 6.24 5.52
CA GLU A 63 0.23 6.80 4.86
C GLU A 63 0.54 8.19 4.27
N ALA A 64 1.22 9.06 5.04
CA ALA A 64 1.63 10.37 4.55
C ALA A 64 2.53 10.27 3.31
N LYS A 65 3.49 9.32 3.32
CA LYS A 65 4.35 9.03 2.16
C LYS A 65 3.55 8.55 0.95
N ARG A 66 2.59 7.65 1.14
CA ARG A 66 1.70 7.14 0.08
C ARG A 66 0.92 8.27 -0.58
N VAL A 67 0.29 9.11 0.23
CA VAL A 67 -0.50 10.26 -0.24
C VAL A 67 0.40 11.26 -1.00
N ALA A 68 1.58 11.57 -0.48
CA ALA A 68 2.54 12.46 -1.14
C ALA A 68 3.05 11.89 -2.48
N GLN A 69 3.31 10.58 -2.54
CA GLN A 69 3.72 9.89 -3.77
C GLN A 69 2.59 9.93 -4.81
N ASN A 70 1.36 9.59 -4.42
CA ASN A 70 0.21 9.64 -5.34
C ASN A 70 0.00 11.05 -5.89
N LYS A 71 0.07 12.08 -5.04
CA LYS A 71 -0.01 13.49 -5.47
C LYS A 71 1.08 13.82 -6.50
N THR A 72 2.32 13.42 -6.23
CA THR A 72 3.47 13.65 -7.12
C THR A 72 3.31 12.93 -8.46
N ASN A 73 2.83 11.68 -8.44
CA ASN A 73 2.69 10.87 -9.64
C ASN A 73 1.48 11.30 -10.48
N LEU A 74 0.36 11.67 -9.86
CA LEU A 74 -0.79 12.29 -10.55
C LEU A 74 -0.38 13.57 -11.29
N ALA A 75 0.52 14.38 -10.73
CA ALA A 75 0.99 15.62 -11.37
C ALA A 75 1.76 15.37 -12.69
N LYS A 76 2.33 14.17 -12.90
CA LYS A 76 3.02 13.75 -14.13
C LYS A 76 2.06 13.23 -15.21
N MET A 77 0.77 13.07 -14.87
CA MET A 77 -0.25 12.57 -15.78
C MET A 77 -0.96 13.71 -16.52
N SER A 78 -1.48 13.39 -17.70
CA SER A 78 -2.33 14.29 -18.46
C SER A 78 -3.56 14.72 -17.67
N PRO A 79 -3.98 16.00 -17.71
CA PRO A 79 -5.13 16.48 -16.94
C PRO A 79 -6.40 15.64 -17.16
N THR A 80 -6.61 15.17 -18.39
CA THR A 80 -7.78 14.35 -18.77
C THR A 80 -7.81 12.96 -18.12
N VAL A 81 -6.64 12.34 -17.94
CA VAL A 81 -6.51 11.01 -17.33
C VAL A 81 -6.31 11.12 -15.82
N ARG A 82 -5.64 12.18 -15.36
CA ARG A 82 -5.34 12.45 -13.94
C ARG A 82 -6.60 12.40 -13.07
N ALA A 83 -7.67 13.07 -13.49
CA ALA A 83 -8.92 13.09 -12.73
C ALA A 83 -9.54 11.69 -12.60
N LYS A 84 -9.50 10.89 -13.68
CA LYS A 84 -10.02 9.52 -13.70
C LYS A 84 -9.19 8.60 -12.80
N VAL A 85 -7.86 8.70 -12.86
CA VAL A 85 -6.97 7.91 -11.99
C VAL A 85 -7.12 8.31 -10.53
N ALA A 86 -7.27 9.60 -10.22
CA ALA A 86 -7.57 10.05 -8.86
C ALA A 86 -8.90 9.48 -8.34
N ALA A 87 -9.92 9.36 -9.21
CA ALA A 87 -11.17 8.70 -8.86
C ALA A 87 -10.99 7.19 -8.60
N VAL A 88 -10.14 6.50 -9.38
CA VAL A 88 -9.78 5.10 -9.10
C VAL A 88 -9.12 4.94 -7.73
N ILE A 89 -8.15 5.79 -7.41
CA ILE A 89 -7.50 5.81 -6.08
C ILE A 89 -8.55 6.01 -4.98
N SER A 90 -9.48 6.95 -5.16
CA SER A 90 -10.54 7.21 -4.16
C SER A 90 -11.49 6.03 -3.98
N ASP A 91 -11.87 5.33 -5.07
CA ASP A 91 -12.73 4.16 -5.00
C ASP A 91 -12.04 2.98 -4.30
N ASP A 92 -10.76 2.75 -4.60
CA ASP A 92 -9.94 1.72 -3.95
C ASP A 92 -9.84 2.00 -2.44
N GLU A 93 -9.59 3.25 -2.05
CA GLU A 93 -9.57 3.70 -0.64
C GLU A 93 -10.93 3.48 0.04
N ALA A 94 -12.04 3.80 -0.63
CA ALA A 94 -13.38 3.56 -0.12
C ALA A 94 -13.69 2.06 0.09
N ASN A 95 -12.95 1.17 -0.57
CA ASN A 95 -13.01 -0.28 -0.38
C ASN A 95 -11.99 -0.81 0.65
N GLY A 96 -11.34 0.07 1.41
CA GLY A 96 -10.39 -0.30 2.47
C GLY A 96 -9.00 -0.69 1.96
N TYR A 97 -8.68 -0.34 0.72
CA TYR A 97 -7.34 -0.52 0.16
C TYR A 97 -6.45 0.70 0.43
N LYS A 98 -5.13 0.50 0.29
CA LYS A 98 -4.10 1.54 0.40
C LYS A 98 -3.41 1.72 -0.94
N PRO A 99 -4.12 2.19 -1.99
CA PRO A 99 -3.59 2.23 -3.33
C PRO A 99 -2.42 3.22 -3.45
N ILE A 100 -1.39 2.83 -4.19
CA ILE A 100 -0.19 3.59 -4.46
C ILE A 100 0.14 3.52 -5.96
N ILE A 101 0.34 4.69 -6.57
CA ILE A 101 0.77 4.80 -7.96
C ILE A 101 2.27 4.54 -8.02
N ASP A 102 2.67 3.61 -8.88
CA ASP A 102 4.08 3.27 -9.09
C ASP A 102 4.91 4.51 -9.48
N ASN A 103 6.18 4.52 -9.06
CA ASN A 103 7.09 5.65 -9.31
C ASN A 103 7.34 5.91 -10.80
N ALA A 104 7.17 4.90 -11.65
CA ALA A 104 7.33 4.98 -13.09
C ALA A 104 6.03 5.35 -13.85
N VAL A 105 5.12 6.12 -13.22
CA VAL A 105 3.89 6.62 -13.88
C VAL A 105 4.18 7.30 -15.21
N TRP A 106 5.27 8.08 -15.30
CA TRP A 106 5.82 8.60 -16.54
C TRP A 106 7.24 8.10 -16.73
N ARG A 107 7.57 7.73 -17.97
CA ARG A 107 8.90 7.26 -18.37
C ARG A 107 9.34 8.02 -19.60
N SER A 108 10.62 8.35 -19.69
CA SER A 108 11.20 8.92 -20.90
C SER A 108 11.15 7.93 -22.07
N LYS A 109 11.28 8.44 -23.30
CA LYS A 109 11.39 7.60 -24.51
C LYS A 109 12.60 6.67 -24.45
N ALA A 110 13.70 7.11 -23.85
CA ALA A 110 14.91 6.31 -23.68
C ALA A 110 14.68 5.14 -22.73
N GLU A 111 14.01 5.37 -21.59
CA GLU A 111 13.65 4.30 -20.64
C GLU A 111 12.68 3.29 -21.27
N GLN A 112 11.66 3.76 -22.00
CA GLN A 112 10.76 2.88 -22.74
C GLN A 112 11.50 2.02 -23.77
N TYR A 113 12.44 2.63 -24.52
CA TYR A 113 13.24 1.90 -25.48
C TYR A 113 14.18 0.88 -24.82
N ALA A 114 14.72 1.19 -23.64
CA ALA A 114 15.51 0.23 -22.86
C ALA A 114 14.67 -0.98 -22.43
N LEU A 115 13.41 -0.77 -22.01
CA LEU A 115 12.49 -1.86 -21.67
C LEU A 115 12.07 -2.69 -22.88
N TYR A 116 11.87 -2.05 -24.02
CA TYR A 116 11.66 -2.73 -25.30
C TYR A 116 12.84 -3.64 -25.66
N LYS A 117 14.08 -3.12 -25.60
CA LYS A 117 15.30 -3.91 -25.88
C LYS A 117 15.49 -5.09 -24.93
N LYS A 118 15.02 -5.00 -23.68
CA LYS A 118 15.05 -6.08 -22.69
C LYS A 118 13.91 -7.10 -22.86
N GLY A 119 12.97 -6.87 -23.77
CA GLY A 119 11.78 -7.72 -23.94
C GLY A 119 10.68 -7.50 -22.89
N TYR A 120 10.82 -6.52 -22.00
CA TYR A 120 9.81 -6.15 -21.00
C TYR A 120 8.68 -5.29 -21.58
N SER A 121 8.85 -4.78 -22.81
CA SER A 121 7.80 -4.13 -23.57
C SER A 121 7.81 -4.63 -25.00
N LYS A 122 6.63 -4.74 -25.60
CA LYS A 122 6.46 -5.04 -27.04
C LYS A 122 6.43 -3.79 -27.92
N VAL A 123 6.43 -2.61 -27.32
CA VAL A 123 6.28 -1.31 -28.01
C VAL A 123 7.38 -0.33 -27.61
N THR A 124 7.78 0.52 -28.54
CA THR A 124 8.74 1.62 -28.32
C THR A 124 8.07 2.92 -27.84
N PHE A 125 6.75 3.01 -27.99
CA PHE A 125 5.90 4.05 -27.42
C PHE A 125 4.78 3.41 -26.59
N SER A 126 4.55 3.92 -25.39
CA SER A 126 3.56 3.46 -24.41
C SER A 126 2.81 4.67 -23.86
N PHE A 127 1.62 4.49 -23.31
CA PHE A 127 0.92 5.59 -22.63
C PHE A 127 1.72 6.18 -21.44
N HIS A 128 2.63 5.42 -20.82
CA HIS A 128 3.55 5.94 -19.80
C HIS A 128 4.57 6.96 -20.35
N ASN A 129 4.88 6.94 -21.65
CA ASN A 129 5.85 7.86 -22.24
C ASN A 129 5.20 8.92 -23.15
N ALA A 130 3.89 9.12 -23.01
CA ALA A 130 3.21 10.28 -23.55
C ALA A 130 3.77 11.56 -22.90
N SER A 131 4.02 12.57 -23.74
CA SER A 131 4.57 13.86 -23.34
C SER A 131 3.85 14.98 -24.09
N THR A 132 3.85 16.18 -23.52
CA THR A 132 3.41 17.39 -24.23
C THR A 132 4.33 17.66 -25.43
N PRO A 133 3.93 18.53 -26.39
CA PRO A 133 4.81 18.94 -27.48
C PRO A 133 6.15 19.55 -27.01
N SER A 134 6.17 20.18 -25.83
CA SER A 134 7.37 20.73 -25.19
C SER A 134 8.21 19.68 -24.45
N GLY A 135 7.83 18.40 -24.50
CA GLY A 135 8.58 17.29 -23.90
C GLY A 135 8.32 17.07 -22.40
N GLN A 136 7.38 17.80 -21.80
CA GLN A 136 7.01 17.61 -20.39
C GLN A 136 6.22 16.31 -20.20
N ALA A 137 6.25 15.77 -18.98
CA ALA A 137 5.50 14.57 -18.62
C ALA A 137 3.99 14.79 -18.82
N ASP A 138 3.35 13.87 -19.54
CA ASP A 138 1.92 13.93 -19.88
C ASP A 138 1.37 12.50 -19.96
N SER A 139 1.73 11.68 -18.96
CA SER A 139 1.42 10.25 -18.99
C SER A 139 -0.09 10.01 -19.10
N LEU A 140 -0.43 9.03 -19.91
CA LEU A 140 -1.81 8.57 -20.10
C LEU A 140 -2.08 7.25 -19.38
N ALA A 141 -1.11 6.69 -18.66
CA ALA A 141 -1.32 5.45 -17.92
C ALA A 141 -0.74 5.53 -16.51
N ALA A 142 -1.26 4.70 -15.63
CA ALA A 142 -0.72 4.50 -14.30
C ALA A 142 -0.73 3.01 -13.97
N ASP A 143 0.28 2.59 -13.22
CA ASP A 143 0.26 1.30 -12.56
C ASP A 143 -0.04 1.55 -11.09
N ILE A 144 -1.09 0.92 -10.57
CA ILE A 144 -1.62 1.15 -9.23
C ILE A 144 -1.56 -0.17 -8.47
N THR A 145 -0.83 -0.21 -7.36
CA THR A 145 -0.76 -1.36 -6.45
C THR A 145 -1.35 -0.99 -5.09
N ASP A 146 -1.54 -1.93 -4.18
CA ASP A 146 -1.81 -1.61 -2.78
C ASP A 146 -0.49 -1.61 -2.01
N GLN A 147 -0.22 -0.55 -1.24
CA GLN A 147 1.04 -0.33 -0.51
C GLN A 147 1.42 -1.51 0.39
N ARG A 148 0.44 -2.28 0.90
CA ARG A 148 0.67 -3.42 1.79
C ARG A 148 1.23 -4.64 1.05
N TYR A 149 0.98 -4.73 -0.25
CA TYR A 149 1.34 -5.90 -1.07
C TYR A 149 2.37 -5.57 -2.16
N GLY A 150 2.38 -4.33 -2.66
CA GLY A 150 3.23 -3.89 -3.77
C GLY A 150 3.08 -4.80 -4.99
N TRP A 151 4.20 -5.04 -5.67
CA TRP A 151 4.31 -5.88 -6.88
C TRP A 151 4.55 -7.38 -6.60
N THR A 152 4.52 -7.80 -5.34
CA THR A 152 4.97 -9.15 -4.91
C THR A 152 4.04 -10.30 -5.33
N GLY A 153 2.93 -10.01 -6.03
CA GLY A 153 1.89 -10.99 -6.35
C GLY A 153 1.03 -11.40 -5.15
N LEU A 154 1.28 -10.85 -3.96
CA LEU A 154 0.53 -11.13 -2.73
C LEU A 154 -0.79 -10.35 -2.64
N ALA A 155 -1.01 -9.39 -3.54
CA ALA A 155 -2.25 -8.64 -3.55
C ALA A 155 -3.45 -9.56 -3.80
N PRO A 156 -4.49 -9.51 -2.95
CA PRO A 156 -5.64 -10.38 -3.10
C PRO A 156 -6.34 -10.05 -4.41
N LYS A 157 -6.81 -11.08 -5.12
CA LYS A 157 -7.53 -10.91 -6.39
C LYS A 157 -8.69 -9.92 -6.32
N ARG A 158 -9.36 -9.86 -5.15
CA ARG A 158 -10.42 -8.89 -4.85
C ARG A 158 -9.98 -7.45 -5.10
N PHE A 159 -8.74 -7.08 -4.75
CA PHE A 159 -8.19 -5.75 -5.01
C PHE A 159 -8.20 -5.44 -6.51
N TRP A 160 -7.64 -6.34 -7.33
CA TRP A 160 -7.60 -6.18 -8.78
C TRP A 160 -8.99 -6.11 -9.42
N MET A 161 -9.97 -6.85 -8.87
CA MET A 161 -11.36 -6.76 -9.31
C MET A 161 -12.00 -5.41 -9.00
N VAL A 162 -11.76 -4.86 -7.80
CA VAL A 162 -12.26 -3.53 -7.39
C VAL A 162 -11.63 -2.46 -8.27
N GLN A 163 -10.31 -2.50 -8.46
CA GLN A 163 -9.58 -1.55 -9.30
C GLN A 163 -10.04 -1.61 -10.76
N ALA A 164 -10.14 -2.81 -11.35
CA ALA A 164 -10.59 -2.98 -12.73
C ALA A 164 -12.02 -2.45 -12.94
N ARG A 165 -12.90 -2.66 -11.95
CA ARG A 165 -14.26 -2.13 -11.95
C ARG A 165 -14.27 -0.60 -11.86
N SER A 166 -13.47 -0.02 -10.96
CA SER A 166 -13.36 1.42 -10.82
C SER A 166 -12.81 2.07 -12.09
N ALA A 167 -11.73 1.53 -12.66
CA ALA A 167 -11.16 1.97 -13.93
C ALA A 167 -12.24 2.04 -15.02
N ARG A 168 -13.02 0.96 -15.19
CA ARG A 168 -14.13 0.90 -16.16
C ARG A 168 -15.18 1.98 -15.93
N VAL A 169 -15.63 2.19 -14.68
CA VAL A 169 -16.63 3.20 -14.34
C VAL A 169 -16.14 4.61 -14.68
N HIS A 170 -14.85 4.87 -14.55
CA HIS A 170 -14.24 6.18 -14.89
C HIS A 170 -13.74 6.27 -16.33
N GLY A 171 -14.15 5.35 -17.21
CA GLY A 171 -13.81 5.36 -18.63
C GLY A 171 -12.34 5.04 -18.93
N LEU A 172 -11.69 4.30 -18.04
CA LEU A 172 -10.36 3.72 -18.22
C LEU A 172 -10.50 2.23 -18.57
N TYR A 173 -9.52 1.71 -19.30
CA TYR A 173 -9.31 0.31 -19.56
C TYR A 173 -8.31 -0.23 -18.53
N SER A 174 -8.56 -1.44 -18.02
CA SER A 174 -7.68 -2.11 -17.06
C SER A 174 -6.90 -3.24 -17.72
N GLY A 175 -5.61 -3.34 -17.41
CA GLY A 175 -4.74 -4.43 -17.85
C GLY A 175 -5.13 -5.79 -17.29
N ALA A 176 -6.10 -5.86 -16.37
CA ALA A 176 -6.82 -7.10 -16.02
C ALA A 176 -7.51 -7.76 -17.23
N HIS A 177 -7.63 -7.09 -18.37
CA HIS A 177 -8.14 -7.67 -19.62
C HIS A 177 -7.04 -8.10 -20.60
N PHE A 178 -5.77 -7.75 -20.36
CA PHE A 178 -4.69 -7.97 -21.32
C PHE A 178 -4.37 -9.46 -21.49
N GLY A 179 -4.32 -9.91 -22.75
CA GLY A 179 -4.02 -11.32 -23.08
C GLY A 179 -5.17 -12.31 -22.84
N LEU A 180 -6.31 -11.86 -22.28
CA LEU A 180 -7.48 -12.73 -22.14
C LEU A 180 -8.13 -13.03 -23.50
N SER A 181 -8.65 -14.25 -23.65
CA SER A 181 -9.52 -14.62 -24.78
C SER A 181 -10.81 -13.77 -24.75
N SER A 182 -11.48 -13.64 -25.90
CA SER A 182 -12.75 -12.89 -25.98
C SER A 182 -13.82 -13.45 -25.04
N GLU A 183 -13.84 -14.76 -24.82
CA GLU A 183 -14.73 -15.39 -23.85
C GLU A 183 -14.41 -14.99 -22.41
N ASN A 184 -13.14 -15.04 -22.02
CA ASN A 184 -12.71 -14.66 -20.67
C ASN A 184 -12.90 -13.17 -20.40
N LYS A 185 -12.74 -12.30 -21.41
CA LYS A 185 -13.08 -10.88 -21.30
C LYS A 185 -14.55 -10.69 -21.00
N ARG A 186 -15.46 -11.34 -21.75
CA ARG A 186 -16.91 -11.26 -21.48
C ARG A 186 -17.29 -11.75 -20.09
N LYS A 187 -16.67 -12.84 -19.61
CA LYS A 187 -16.89 -13.34 -18.24
C LYS A 187 -16.41 -12.36 -17.17
N LEU A 188 -15.23 -11.76 -17.38
CA LEU A 188 -14.71 -10.72 -16.49
C LEU A 188 -15.61 -9.49 -16.49
N ASP A 189 -16.00 -8.99 -17.66
CA ASP A 189 -16.93 -7.87 -17.81
C ASP A 189 -18.24 -8.11 -17.05
N ALA A 190 -18.86 -9.27 -17.24
CA ALA A 190 -20.08 -9.64 -16.53
C ALA A 190 -19.88 -9.67 -15.00
N ALA A 191 -18.74 -10.17 -14.52
CA ALA A 191 -18.41 -10.16 -13.10
C ALA A 191 -18.20 -8.74 -12.56
N LEU A 192 -17.54 -7.85 -13.31
CA LEU A 192 -17.35 -6.45 -12.94
C LEU A 192 -18.69 -5.69 -12.90
N ASP A 193 -19.55 -5.89 -13.90
CA ASP A 193 -20.87 -5.26 -13.96
C ASP A 193 -21.75 -5.71 -12.79
N ALA A 194 -21.72 -7.00 -12.44
CA ALA A 194 -22.42 -7.57 -11.30
C ALA A 194 -21.77 -7.28 -9.92
N ARG A 195 -20.64 -6.55 -9.88
CA ARG A 195 -19.83 -6.32 -8.67
C ARG A 195 -19.42 -7.62 -7.95
N ASN A 196 -19.24 -8.71 -8.70
CA ASN A 196 -18.77 -10.00 -8.19
C ASN A 196 -17.24 -9.97 -8.01
N PHE A 197 -16.78 -9.36 -6.92
CA PHE A 197 -15.35 -9.28 -6.61
C PHE A 197 -14.74 -10.61 -6.11
N ALA A 198 -15.56 -11.67 -6.00
CA ALA A 198 -15.12 -13.04 -5.74
C ALA A 198 -14.87 -13.87 -7.01
N TYR A 199 -14.90 -13.23 -8.19
CA TYR A 199 -14.66 -13.88 -9.48
C TYR A 199 -13.40 -14.77 -9.47
N SER A 200 -13.56 -16.04 -9.84
CA SER A 200 -12.51 -17.05 -9.83
C SER A 200 -11.80 -17.24 -11.18
N GLY A 201 -12.35 -16.74 -12.29
CA GLY A 201 -11.73 -16.87 -13.63
C GLY A 201 -10.47 -16.02 -13.85
N PRO A 202 -9.75 -16.18 -14.96
CA PRO A 202 -8.45 -15.55 -15.15
C PRO A 202 -8.54 -14.02 -15.24
N LEU A 203 -7.47 -13.35 -14.79
CA LEU A 203 -7.18 -11.95 -15.06
C LEU A 203 -6.02 -11.85 -16.04
N GLY A 204 -5.89 -10.70 -16.69
CA GLY A 204 -4.81 -10.39 -17.61
C GLY A 204 -3.46 -10.29 -16.92
N TRP A 205 -2.40 -10.19 -17.74
CA TRP A 205 -1.02 -10.25 -17.25
C TRP A 205 -0.51 -8.94 -16.61
N ASP A 206 -1.24 -7.82 -16.74
CA ASP A 206 -0.85 -6.51 -16.18
C ASP A 206 -1.97 -5.91 -15.33
N VAL A 207 -2.36 -6.61 -14.27
CA VAL A 207 -3.55 -6.26 -13.49
C VAL A 207 -3.51 -4.87 -12.83
N ALA A 208 -2.32 -4.33 -12.57
CA ALA A 208 -2.14 -3.02 -11.96
C ALA A 208 -2.31 -1.85 -12.94
N HIS A 209 -2.25 -2.14 -14.25
CA HIS A 209 -2.24 -1.13 -15.29
C HIS A 209 -3.63 -0.55 -15.55
N VAL A 210 -3.71 0.78 -15.66
CA VAL A 210 -4.88 1.49 -16.14
C VAL A 210 -4.50 2.51 -17.22
N GLU A 211 -5.29 2.57 -18.29
CA GLU A 211 -5.08 3.44 -19.46
C GLU A 211 -6.42 4.00 -19.99
N PRO A 212 -6.46 5.08 -20.77
CA PRO A 212 -7.71 5.59 -21.33
C PRO A 212 -8.31 4.66 -22.37
N THR A 213 -9.65 4.64 -22.41
CA THR A 213 -10.39 4.06 -23.53
C THR A 213 -10.48 5.02 -24.73
N GLY A 214 -10.82 4.50 -25.92
CA GLY A 214 -11.16 5.32 -27.09
C GLY A 214 -9.98 6.01 -27.80
N ILE A 215 -8.74 5.70 -27.41
CA ILE A 215 -7.52 6.21 -28.04
C ILE A 215 -6.49 5.11 -28.25
N THR A 216 -5.80 5.11 -29.39
CA THR A 216 -4.70 4.17 -29.66
C THR A 216 -3.34 4.77 -29.29
N LEU A 217 -2.33 3.91 -29.13
CA LEU A 217 -0.94 4.38 -28.94
C LEU A 217 -0.47 5.30 -30.08
N GLY A 218 -0.84 5.00 -31.33
CA GLY A 218 -0.50 5.84 -32.48
C GLY A 218 -1.12 7.24 -32.40
N GLN A 219 -2.39 7.31 -32.00
CA GLN A 219 -3.09 8.58 -31.80
C GLN A 219 -2.49 9.39 -30.64
N ALA A 220 -2.19 8.75 -29.51
CA ALA A 220 -1.55 9.42 -28.38
C ALA A 220 -0.14 9.92 -28.72
N LYS A 221 0.63 9.14 -29.48
CA LYS A 221 1.94 9.53 -30.02
C LYS A 221 1.83 10.75 -30.94
N ALA A 222 0.73 10.87 -31.68
CA ALA A 222 0.41 12.04 -32.51
C ALA A 222 -0.15 13.23 -31.71
N GLY A 223 -0.20 13.16 -30.37
CA GLY A 223 -0.65 14.25 -29.51
C GLY A 223 -2.15 14.23 -29.19
N LYS A 224 -2.94 13.27 -29.71
CA LYS A 224 -4.34 13.13 -29.33
C LYS A 224 -4.44 12.80 -27.84
N ARG A 225 -5.46 13.33 -27.16
CA ARG A 225 -5.77 13.04 -25.77
C ARG A 225 -7.22 12.57 -25.63
N PRO A 226 -7.54 11.76 -24.62
CA PRO A 226 -8.92 11.36 -24.34
C PRO A 226 -9.65 12.58 -23.77
N TYR A 227 -10.34 13.35 -24.61
CA TYR A 227 -11.22 14.40 -24.13
C TYR A 227 -12.40 13.79 -23.39
N SER A 228 -12.91 14.49 -22.37
CA SER A 228 -14.20 14.16 -21.77
C SER A 228 -15.27 14.16 -22.88
N GLN A 229 -15.90 13.01 -23.09
CA GLN A 229 -17.26 12.99 -23.65
C GLN A 229 -18.21 13.54 -22.60
#